data_AF-A0A520IJE3-F1
#
_entry.id   AF-A0A520IJE3-F1
#
_cell.length_a   1.000
_cell.length_b   1.000
_cell.length_c   1.000
_cell.angle_alpha   90.00
_cell.angle_beta   90.00
_cell.angle_gamma   90.00
#
_symmetry.space_group_name_H-M   'P 1'
#
loop_
_entity.id
_entity.type
_entity.pdbx_description
1 polymer ?
#
loop_
_entity_poly.entity_id
_entity_poly.type
_entity_poly.pdbx_seq_one_letter_code
_entity_poly.pdbx_strand_id
1 'polypeptide(L)'
;MGKFVIKKRSNGEFQFNLHAGNGQVILSSEGYTSKAGCENGINSVRNHAQDDANFDRKTASNGKSYFNLKASNGQVIGSSEMYESTSSRDAGIASVKLNAPNATTEDQSA
;
A
#
# COMPACT_ATOMS: atom_id res chain seq x y z
N MET A 1 10.55 -11.69 -4.09
CA MET A 1 9.58 -10.83 -4.82
C MET A 1 8.49 -10.44 -3.84
N GLY A 2 7.96 -9.22 -3.92
CA GLY A 2 6.80 -8.83 -3.11
C GLY A 2 5.51 -9.50 -3.59
N LYS A 3 4.45 -9.39 -2.78
CA LYS A 3 3.11 -9.89 -3.13
C LYS A 3 2.01 -9.01 -2.56
N PHE A 4 0.94 -8.81 -3.32
CA PHE A 4 -0.32 -8.27 -2.83
C PHE A 4 -1.16 -9.40 -2.26
N VAL A 5 -1.68 -9.23 -1.04
CA VAL A 5 -2.59 -10.20 -0.40
C VAL A 5 -3.95 -9.52 -0.20
N ILE A 6 -4.98 -10.02 -0.86
CA ILE A 6 -6.37 -9.57 -0.68
C ILE A 6 -7.00 -10.35 0.47
N LYS A 7 -7.65 -9.66 1.40
CA LYS A 7 -8.40 -10.25 2.51
C LYS A 7 -9.79 -9.66 2.59
N LYS A 8 -10.73 -10.44 3.12
CA LYS A 8 -12.04 -9.95 3.52
C LYS A 8 -11.98 -9.47 4.97
N ARG A 9 -12.42 -8.24 5.21
CA ARG A 9 -12.56 -7.65 6.53
C ARG A 9 -13.82 -8.17 7.22
N SER A 10 -13.89 -8.02 8.54
CA SER A 10 -15.06 -8.41 9.34
C SER A 10 -16.34 -7.67 8.95
N ASN A 11 -16.22 -6.47 8.39
CA ASN A 11 -17.34 -5.67 7.87
C ASN A 11 -17.76 -6.07 6.44
N GLY A 12 -17.17 -7.11 5.87
CA GLY A 12 -17.49 -7.62 4.52
C GLY A 12 -16.75 -6.94 3.37
N GLU A 13 -15.99 -5.87 3.63
CA GLU A 13 -15.16 -5.20 2.63
C GLU A 13 -13.90 -6.00 2.28
N PHE A 14 -13.31 -5.70 1.13
CA PHE A 14 -12.05 -6.25 0.67
C PHE A 14 -10.93 -5.24 0.92
N GLN A 15 -9.78 -5.71 1.39
CA GLN A 15 -8.58 -4.90 1.55
C GLN A 15 -7.39 -5.66 0.99
N PHE A 16 -6.43 -4.97 0.38
CA PHE A 16 -5.14 -5.56 0.05
C PHE A 16 -4.01 -5.00 0.90
N ASN A 17 -3.01 -5.84 1.15
CA ASN A 17 -1.71 -5.44 1.69
C ASN A 17 -0.62 -5.77 0.69
N LEU A 18 0.34 -4.88 0.49
CA LEU A 18 1.59 -5.18 -0.19
C LEU A 18 2.59 -5.69 0.83
N HIS A 19 3.08 -6.90 0.62
CA HIS A 19 4.16 -7.51 1.37
C HIS A 19 5.47 -7.37 0.58
N ALA A 20 6.54 -6.93 1.25
CA ALA A 20 7.89 -6.98 0.72
C ALA A 20 8.37 -8.45 0.61
N GLY A 21 9.50 -8.66 -0.08
CA GLY A 21 10.07 -10.01 -0.26
C GLY A 21 10.42 -10.75 1.05
N ASN A 22 10.55 -10.04 2.18
CA ASN A 22 10.76 -10.62 3.51
C ASN A 22 9.44 -10.89 4.27
N GLY A 23 8.27 -10.71 3.64
CA GLY A 23 6.95 -10.90 4.23
C GLY A 23 6.39 -9.71 5.01
N GLN A 24 7.18 -8.65 5.23
CA GLN A 24 6.73 -7.46 5.94
C GLN A 24 5.67 -6.70 5.14
N VAL A 25 4.58 -6.29 5.79
CA VAL A 25 3.58 -5.37 5.19
C VAL A 25 4.20 -3.98 5.08
N ILE A 26 4.19 -3.43 3.86
CA ILE A 26 4.77 -2.11 3.55
C ILE A 26 3.75 -1.10 3.03
N LEU A 27 2.56 -1.56 2.65
CA LEU A 27 1.44 -0.72 2.23
C LEU A 27 0.13 -1.46 2.46
N SER A 28 -0.88 -0.75 2.94
CA SER A 28 -2.23 -1.28 3.18
C SER A 28 -3.25 -0.39 2.50
N SER A 29 -4.24 -0.97 1.83
CA SER A 29 -5.31 -0.21 1.19
C SER A 29 -6.41 0.19 2.17
N GLU A 30 -7.30 1.09 1.74
CA GLU A 30 -8.62 1.22 2.36
C GLU A 30 -9.50 0.00 2.06
N GLY A 31 -10.71 -0.01 2.63
CA GLY A 31 -11.71 -1.04 2.37
C GLY A 31 -12.44 -0.77 1.05
N TYR A 32 -12.62 -1.81 0.25
CA TYR A 32 -13.38 -1.80 -0.99
C TYR A 32 -14.65 -2.63 -0.82
N THR A 33 -15.77 -2.12 -1.30
CA THR A 33 -17.06 -2.84 -1.24
C THR A 33 -17.12 -4.06 -2.17
N SER A 34 -16.18 -4.16 -3.13
CA SER A 34 -16.09 -5.29 -4.06
C SER A 34 -14.65 -5.72 -4.28
N LYS A 35 -14.47 -7.02 -4.57
CA LYS A 35 -13.16 -7.60 -4.93
C LYS A 35 -12.60 -6.95 -6.20
N ALA A 36 -13.43 -6.73 -7.21
CA ALA A 36 -13.00 -6.05 -8.45
C ALA A 36 -12.47 -4.63 -8.18
N GLY A 37 -13.11 -3.88 -7.27
CA GLY A 37 -12.60 -2.58 -6.82
C GLY A 37 -11.23 -2.68 -6.14
N CYS A 38 -11.05 -3.71 -5.30
CA CYS A 38 -9.78 -4.00 -4.64
C CYS A 38 -8.65 -4.30 -5.65
N GLU A 39 -8.94 -5.13 -6.66
CA GLU A 39 -8.01 -5.46 -7.75
C GLU A 39 -7.65 -4.24 -8.61
N ASN A 40 -8.61 -3.36 -8.89
CA ASN A 40 -8.35 -2.08 -9.53
C ASN A 40 -7.45 -1.17 -8.68
N GLY A 41 -7.65 -1.17 -7.36
CA GLY A 41 -6.76 -0.49 -6.41
C GLY A 41 -5.33 -1.00 -6.50
N ILE A 42 -5.13 -2.32 -6.58
CA ILE A 42 -3.80 -2.93 -6.77
C ILE A 42 -3.15 -2.43 -8.06
N ASN A 43 -3.88 -2.43 -9.18
CA ASN A 43 -3.37 -1.94 -10.46
C ASN A 43 -3.00 -0.45 -10.40
N SER A 44 -3.80 0.35 -9.67
CA SER A 44 -3.47 1.75 -9.42
C SER A 44 -2.14 1.88 -8.66
N VAL A 45 -1.92 1.06 -7.62
CA VAL A 45 -0.66 1.06 -6.87
C VAL A 45 0.51 0.69 -7.79
N ARG A 46 0.39 -0.35 -8.62
CA ARG A 46 1.44 -0.74 -9.58
C ARG A 46 1.85 0.42 -10.49
N ASN A 47 0.87 1.15 -11.01
CA ASN A 47 1.10 2.23 -11.97
C ASN A 47 1.68 3.50 -11.33
N HIS A 48 1.28 3.82 -10.10
CA HIS A 48 1.65 5.08 -9.46
C HIS A 48 2.86 4.96 -8.53
N ALA A 49 3.20 3.73 -8.09
CA ALA A 49 4.28 3.51 -7.13
C ALA A 49 5.67 3.85 -7.66
N GLN A 50 5.89 3.96 -8.98
CA GLN A 50 7.21 4.34 -9.53
C GLN A 50 7.52 5.83 -9.43
N ASP A 51 6.49 6.67 -9.37
CA ASP A 51 6.66 8.12 -9.30
C ASP A 51 6.74 8.58 -7.83
N ASP A 52 7.84 9.23 -7.48
CA ASP A 52 8.05 9.74 -6.12
C ASP A 52 7.03 10.82 -5.72
N ALA A 53 6.55 11.60 -6.70
CA ALA A 53 5.60 12.69 -6.46
C ALA A 53 4.25 12.18 -5.94
N ASN A 54 3.92 10.91 -6.18
CA ASN A 54 2.70 10.29 -5.69
C ASN A 54 2.76 9.90 -4.20
N PHE A 55 3.94 9.96 -3.57
CA PHE A 55 4.11 9.65 -2.15
C PHE A 55 3.95 10.91 -1.29
N ASP A 56 2.78 11.03 -0.65
CA ASP A 56 2.49 12.05 0.35
C ASP A 56 3.11 11.65 1.69
N ARG A 57 4.25 12.25 2.02
CA ARG A 57 5.07 11.99 3.21
C ARG A 57 4.55 12.80 4.39
N LYS A 58 4.21 12.13 5.49
CA LYS A 58 3.52 12.73 6.63
C LYS A 58 4.19 12.36 7.96
N THR A 59 3.93 13.20 8.96
CA THR A 59 4.28 12.94 10.36
C THR A 59 3.01 13.06 11.18
N ALA A 60 2.68 12.02 11.94
CA ALA A 60 1.53 11.99 12.83
C ALA A 60 1.80 12.83 14.08
N SER A 61 0.74 13.20 14.80
CA SER A 61 0.84 14.01 16.04
C SER A 61 1.65 13.34 17.15
N ASN A 62 1.78 12.01 17.11
CA ASN A 62 2.62 11.22 18.02
C ASN A 62 4.11 11.17 17.59
N GLY A 63 4.52 11.98 16.60
CA GLY A 63 5.90 12.04 16.11
C GLY A 63 6.28 10.97 15.10
N LYS A 64 5.43 9.96 14.86
CA LYS A 64 5.72 8.88 13.92
C LYS A 64 5.57 9.32 12.47
N SER A 65 6.48 8.88 11.62
CA SER A 65 6.50 9.17 10.19
C SER A 65 5.71 8.12 9.41
N TYR A 66 4.95 8.51 8.39
CA TYR A 66 4.24 7.57 7.51
C TYR A 66 4.10 8.19 6.11
N PHE A 67 3.56 7.45 5.16
CA PHE A 67 3.23 7.99 3.84
C PHE A 67 1.94 7.43 3.30
N ASN A 68 1.30 8.20 2.43
CA ASN A 68 0.19 7.76 1.58
C ASN A 68 0.67 7.72 0.13
N LEU A 69 0.31 6.68 -0.61
CA LEU A 69 0.44 6.66 -2.07
C LEU A 69 -0.86 7.17 -2.67
N LYS A 70 -0.75 8.13 -3.60
CA LYS A 70 -1.89 8.72 -4.31
C LYS A 70 -1.91 8.33 -5.78
N ALA A 71 -3.12 8.20 -6.33
CA ALA A 71 -3.33 8.15 -7.77
C ALA A 71 -3.32 9.56 -8.37
N SER A 72 -3.27 9.65 -9.71
CA SER A 72 -3.25 10.92 -10.46
C SER A 72 -4.45 11.83 -10.17
N ASN A 73 -5.59 11.27 -9.73
CA ASN A 73 -6.78 12.01 -9.34
C ASN A 73 -6.75 12.49 -7.87
N GLY A 74 -5.62 12.31 -7.16
CA GLY A 74 -5.44 12.68 -5.75
C GLY A 74 -5.98 11.67 -4.74
N GLN A 75 -6.65 10.60 -5.18
CA GLN A 75 -7.18 9.56 -4.30
C GLN A 75 -6.05 8.79 -3.62
N VAL A 76 -6.16 8.58 -2.30
CA VAL A 76 -5.26 7.67 -1.57
C VAL A 76 -5.57 6.24 -1.97
N ILE A 77 -4.57 5.53 -2.47
CA ILE A 77 -4.69 4.13 -2.93
C ILE A 77 -3.92 3.15 -2.04
N GLY A 78 -3.15 3.66 -1.08
CA GLY A 78 -2.55 2.88 0.00
C GLY A 78 -1.85 3.78 1.02
N SER A 79 -1.75 3.28 2.23
CA SER A 79 -1.09 3.96 3.35
C SER A 79 -0.07 3.02 3.97
N SER A 80 1.07 3.57 4.39
CA SER A 80 2.07 2.81 5.12
C SER A 80 1.68 2.64 6.58
N GLU A 81 2.35 1.70 7.25
CA GLU A 81 2.42 1.71 8.71
C GLU A 81 3.15 2.97 9.21
N MET A 82 3.03 3.23 10.51
CA MET A 82 3.78 4.29 11.19
C MET A 82 5.22 3.83 11.48
N TYR A 83 6.19 4.65 11.09
CA TYR A 83 7.61 4.47 11.30
C TYR A 83 8.14 5.40 12.39
N GLU A 84 9.19 4.96 13.08
CA GLU A 84 9.84 5.75 14.14
C GLU A 84 10.67 6.93 13.59
N SER A 85 11.04 6.92 12.31
CA SER A 85 11.84 7.99 11.70
C SER A 85 11.49 8.25 10.24
N THR A 86 11.86 9.43 9.74
CA THR A 86 11.74 9.78 8.32
C THR A 86 12.58 8.88 7.42
N SER A 87 13.79 8.50 7.87
CA SER A 87 14.65 7.56 7.16
C SER A 87 13.99 6.18 7.02
N SER A 88 13.34 5.68 8.07
CA SER A 88 12.60 4.41 8.03
C SER A 88 11.38 4.50 7.09
N ARG A 89 10.67 5.64 7.08
CA ARG A 89 9.59 5.91 6.11
C ARG A 89 10.10 5.88 4.68
N ASP A 90 11.23 6.54 4.40
CA ASP A 90 11.79 6.63 3.05
C ASP A 90 12.33 5.27 2.56
N ALA A 91 12.85 4.44 3.46
CA ALA A 91 13.14 3.03 3.18
C ALA A 91 11.87 2.23 2.84
N GLY A 92 10.75 2.52 3.54
CA GLY A 92 9.43 1.98 3.20
C GLY A 92 8.97 2.35 1.78
N ILE A 93 9.11 3.62 1.39
CA ILE A 93 8.81 4.12 0.04
C ILE A 93 9.66 3.40 -1.01
N ALA A 94 10.97 3.28 -0.77
CA ALA A 94 11.87 2.55 -1.66
C ALA A 94 11.46 1.07 -1.79
N SER A 95 11.00 0.46 -0.70
CA SER A 95 10.49 -0.91 -0.72
C SER A 95 9.20 -1.03 -1.53
N VAL A 96 8.27 -0.08 -1.43
CA VAL A 96 7.04 -0.07 -2.25
C VAL A 96 7.39 0.09 -3.73
N LYS A 97 8.27 1.03 -4.08
CA LYS A 97 8.79 1.22 -5.45
C LYS A 97 9.38 -0.07 -6.03
N LEU A 98 10.18 -0.78 -5.24
CA LEU A 98 10.83 -2.01 -5.68
C LEU A 98 9.83 -3.17 -5.87
N ASN A 99 8.89 -3.33 -4.93
CA ASN A 99 8.07 -4.53 -4.86
C ASN A 99 6.75 -4.42 -5.62
N ALA A 100 6.12 -3.24 -5.67
CA ALA A 100 4.77 -3.09 -6.22
C ALA A 100 4.63 -3.49 -7.70
N PRO A 101 5.49 -3.05 -8.65
CA PRO A 101 5.24 -3.24 -10.08
C PRO A 101 5.11 -4.71 -10.50
N ASN A 102 5.91 -5.58 -9.88
CA ASN A 102 6.02 -7.00 -10.26
C ASN A 102 5.48 -7.94 -9.16
N ALA A 103 4.83 -7.40 -8.13
CA ALA A 103 4.24 -8.21 -7.07
C ALA A 103 3.09 -9.06 -7.62
N THR A 104 3.12 -10.36 -7.28
CA THR A 104 2.01 -11.28 -7.55
C THR A 104 0.80 -10.89 -6.70
N THR A 105 -0.39 -11.34 -7.08
CA THR A 105 -1.61 -11.14 -6.29
C THR A 105 -2.08 -12.49 -5.75
N GLU A 106 -2.32 -12.55 -4.45
CA GLU A 106 -2.84 -13.71 -3.72
C GLU A 106 -4.18 -13.32 -3.09
N ASP A 107 -5.23 -14.09 -3.38
CA ASP A 107 -6.55 -13.86 -2.80
C ASP A 107 -6.80 -14.80 -1.61
N GLN A 108 -6.99 -14.20 -0.44
CA GLN A 108 -7.33 -14.85 0.82
C GLN A 108 -8.66 -14.32 1.37
N SER A 109 -9.57 -13.86 0.50
CA SER A 109 -10.88 -13.30 0.87
C SER A 109 -12.03 -14.31 0.86
N ALA A 110 -11.73 -15.59 0.65
CA ALA A 110 -12.68 -16.70 0.66
C ALA A 110 -13.23 -16.98 2.06
#